data_AF-A0A954K5D7-F1
#
_entry.id   AF-A0A954K5D7-F1
#
_cell.length_a   1.000
_cell.length_b   1.000
_cell.length_c   1.000
_cell.angle_alpha   90.00
_cell.angle_beta   90.00
_cell.angle_gamma   90.00
#
_symmetry.space_group_name_H-M   'P 1'
#
loop_
_entity.id
_entity.type
_entity.pdbx_description
1 polymer ?
#
loop_
_entity_poly.entity_id
_entity_poly.type
_entity_poly.pdbx_seq_one_letter_code
_entity_poly.pdbx_strand_id
1 'polypeptide(L)'
;ILITETGFRIAGIPLDLSATQIGVVSLTLVALSAALILMAAIPKYDPFQFSLKRRMWYVYAAEIVLALLFLHIYLTMPELFRGYLLPFWPYIVIAIAFTGAGVGEFFNRIGLNVLSEPLQRTGTFLPLLPALSFWIHAASYEPSPIAGEYSMILLLIGIVYVTMSLWRKSFVYTTLAALAGNGALWAFWMEQGQVFTQHPQLWLIPPALSVLIATHLHREKPSSTQLTAIRYFATMSIYISSTGDMFIAGIANSLWPPVVLCSLSVLGVFAGMMFRVRAFLYAGSSFLVLSIVSMIWHASQSLGHIWPWWAFGIGLGICILTLFGLFEKRRNEMLELVGQLKTWDR
;
A
#
# COMPACT_ATOMS: atom_id res chain seq x y z
N ILE A 1 7.41 11.33 40.00
CA ILE A 1 8.12 10.08 39.66
C ILE A 1 8.48 10.06 38.18
N LEU A 2 7.54 9.90 37.25
CA LEU A 2 7.85 9.95 35.81
C LEU A 2 8.48 11.27 35.34
N ILE A 3 7.98 12.42 35.80
CA ILE A 3 8.55 13.75 35.47
C ILE A 3 10.00 13.89 35.99
N THR A 4 10.24 13.40 37.21
CA THR A 4 11.58 13.39 37.82
C THR A 4 12.52 12.43 37.08
N GLU A 5 12.05 11.24 36.68
CA GLU A 5 12.82 10.28 35.88
C GLU A 5 13.20 10.83 34.50
N THR A 6 12.25 11.48 33.81
CA THR A 6 12.55 12.17 32.55
C THR A 6 13.54 13.32 32.74
N GLY A 7 13.41 14.08 33.84
CA GLY A 7 14.32 15.17 34.16
C GLY A 7 15.75 14.70 34.42
N PHE A 8 15.93 13.61 35.17
CA PHE A 8 17.24 13.02 35.43
C PHE A 8 17.92 12.51 34.15
N ARG A 9 17.16 11.87 33.24
CA ARG A 9 17.72 11.39 31.97
C ARG A 9 18.12 12.54 31.03
N ILE A 10 17.33 13.61 30.95
CA ILE A 10 17.67 14.81 30.16
C ILE A 10 18.92 15.50 30.73
N ALA A 11 19.09 15.47 32.05
CA ALA A 11 20.26 16.00 32.74
C ALA A 11 21.50 15.08 32.70
N GLY A 12 21.41 13.89 32.08
CA GLY A 12 22.51 12.92 32.01
C GLY A 12 22.85 12.25 33.34
N ILE A 13 21.98 12.33 34.34
CA ILE A 13 22.20 11.77 35.68
C ILE A 13 21.71 10.31 35.67
N PRO A 14 22.53 9.33 36.06
CA PRO A 14 22.11 7.93 36.14
C PRO A 14 20.99 7.76 37.19
N LEU A 15 19.92 7.07 36.79
CA LEU A 15 18.81 6.73 37.67
C LEU A 15 19.16 5.48 38.49
N ASP A 16 19.72 5.67 39.68
CA ASP A 16 19.91 4.57 40.65
C ASP A 16 18.60 4.30 41.41
N LEU A 17 17.69 3.55 40.77
CA LEU A 17 16.48 3.04 41.38
C LEU A 17 16.63 1.56 41.72
N SER A 18 16.19 1.17 42.92
CA SER A 18 16.16 -0.26 43.30
C SER A 18 15.12 -1.02 42.47
N ALA A 19 15.38 -2.30 42.17
CA ALA A 19 14.44 -3.17 41.46
C ALA A 19 13.05 -3.20 42.13
N THR A 20 13.01 -3.10 43.45
CA THR A 20 11.77 -3.01 44.25
C THR A 20 10.97 -1.73 43.96
N GLN A 21 11.64 -0.58 43.80
CA GLN A 21 10.95 0.68 43.49
C GLN A 21 10.35 0.66 42.08
N ILE A 22 11.12 0.15 41.10
CA ILE A 22 10.65 -0.04 39.72
C ILE A 22 9.43 -0.97 39.71
N GLY A 23 9.49 -2.08 40.44
CA GLY A 23 8.39 -3.03 40.56
C GLY A 23 7.12 -2.43 41.18
N VAL A 24 7.24 -1.64 42.25
CA VAL A 24 6.10 -0.99 42.91
C VAL A 24 5.42 0.02 41.98
N VAL A 25 6.18 0.88 41.30
CA VAL A 25 5.62 1.85 40.35
C VAL A 25 4.93 1.13 39.19
N SER A 26 5.58 0.10 38.64
CA SER A 26 5.03 -0.70 37.55
C SER A 26 3.71 -1.38 37.95
N LEU A 27 3.67 -2.04 39.11
CA LEU A 27 2.46 -2.68 39.64
C LEU A 27 1.33 -1.67 39.86
N THR A 28 1.67 -0.47 40.36
CA THR A 28 0.70 0.61 40.58
C THR A 28 0.08 1.07 39.26
N LEU A 29 0.88 1.27 38.22
CA LEU A 29 0.40 1.66 36.89
C LEU A 29 -0.47 0.56 36.25
N VAL A 30 -0.10 -0.71 36.41
CA VAL A 30 -0.93 -1.85 35.95
C VAL A 30 -2.27 -1.88 36.70
N ALA A 31 -2.26 -1.76 38.02
CA ALA A 31 -3.48 -1.73 38.83
C ALA A 31 -4.38 -0.55 38.47
N LEU A 32 -3.80 0.63 38.23
CA LEU A 32 -4.52 1.81 37.79
C LEU A 32 -5.16 1.62 36.41
N SER A 33 -4.42 1.07 35.45
CA SER A 33 -4.96 0.76 34.12
C SER A 33 -6.11 -0.25 34.21
N ALA A 34 -5.96 -1.31 35.00
CA ALA A 34 -7.02 -2.29 35.23
C ALA A 34 -8.27 -1.67 35.88
N ALA A 35 -8.10 -0.79 36.87
CA ALA A 35 -9.20 -0.07 37.50
C ALA A 35 -9.95 0.83 36.50
N LEU A 36 -9.23 1.54 35.63
CA LEU A 36 -9.82 2.36 34.56
C LEU A 36 -10.63 1.53 33.56
N ILE A 37 -10.10 0.37 33.15
CA ILE A 37 -10.85 -0.55 32.27
C ILE A 37 -12.10 -1.11 32.96
N LEU A 38 -12.04 -1.43 34.26
CA LEU A 38 -13.21 -1.88 35.03
C LEU A 38 -14.29 -0.79 35.12
N MET A 39 -13.92 0.46 35.37
CA MET A 39 -14.84 1.61 35.34
C MET A 39 -15.46 1.79 33.94
N ALA A 40 -14.66 1.60 32.88
CA ALA A 40 -15.12 1.66 31.50
C ALA A 40 -16.10 0.52 31.15
N ALA A 41 -15.85 -0.70 31.62
CA ALA A 41 -16.63 -1.88 31.28
C ALA A 41 -17.95 -1.95 32.09
N ILE A 42 -17.89 -1.73 33.40
CA ILE A 42 -19.01 -1.99 34.32
C ILE A 42 -19.61 -0.66 34.80
N PRO A 43 -20.87 -0.32 34.44
CA PRO A 43 -21.48 0.97 34.77
C PRO A 43 -21.55 1.24 36.29
N LYS A 44 -21.69 0.18 37.09
CA LYS A 44 -21.78 0.26 38.55
C LYS A 44 -20.54 0.88 39.20
N TYR A 45 -19.36 0.70 38.58
CA TYR A 45 -18.10 1.23 39.10
C TYR A 45 -17.76 2.62 38.55
N ASP A 46 -18.61 3.21 37.71
CA ASP A 46 -18.40 4.56 37.20
C ASP A 46 -18.81 5.62 38.25
N PRO A 47 -17.84 6.32 38.89
CA PRO A 47 -18.16 7.31 39.92
C PRO A 47 -18.92 8.52 39.38
N PHE A 48 -18.83 8.80 38.08
CA PHE A 48 -19.42 9.97 37.45
C PHE A 48 -20.67 9.67 36.61
N GLN A 49 -21.10 8.40 36.56
CA GLN A 49 -22.29 7.94 35.83
C GLN A 49 -22.34 8.47 34.38
N PHE A 50 -21.22 8.40 33.68
CA PHE A 50 -21.05 8.93 32.35
C PHE A 50 -21.86 8.17 31.30
N SER A 51 -22.24 8.88 30.24
CA SER A 51 -22.78 8.25 29.04
C SER A 51 -21.76 7.32 28.38
N LEU A 52 -22.23 6.38 27.56
CA LEU A 52 -21.41 5.38 26.87
C LEU A 52 -20.19 6.00 26.17
N LYS A 53 -20.39 7.12 25.46
CA LYS A 53 -19.33 7.86 24.75
C LYS A 53 -18.31 8.50 25.69
N ARG A 54 -18.72 8.95 26.87
CA ARG A 54 -17.82 9.55 27.86
C ARG A 54 -17.05 8.49 28.65
N ARG A 55 -17.62 7.30 28.87
CA ARG A 55 -16.93 6.17 29.51
C ARG A 55 -15.75 5.65 28.68
N MET A 56 -15.72 5.90 27.37
CA MET A 56 -14.55 5.63 26.53
C MET A 56 -13.31 6.41 26.96
N TRP A 57 -13.45 7.57 27.62
CA TRP A 57 -12.30 8.32 28.16
C TRP A 57 -11.52 7.53 29.21
N TYR A 58 -12.17 6.65 29.97
CA TYR A 58 -11.46 5.76 30.89
C TYR A 58 -10.53 4.80 30.13
N VAL A 59 -10.92 4.34 28.93
CA VAL A 59 -10.08 3.47 28.11
C VAL A 59 -8.89 4.24 27.55
N TYR A 60 -9.10 5.46 27.02
CA TYR A 60 -7.99 6.31 26.58
C TYR A 60 -7.05 6.67 27.75
N ALA A 61 -7.59 6.92 28.94
CA ALA A 61 -6.78 7.13 30.13
C ALA A 61 -5.99 5.87 30.49
N ALA A 62 -6.58 4.68 30.38
CA ALA A 62 -5.89 3.41 30.59
C ALA A 62 -4.76 3.19 29.57
N GLU A 63 -4.97 3.53 28.30
CA GLU A 63 -3.94 3.50 27.25
C GLU A 63 -2.79 4.48 27.55
N ILE A 64 -3.09 5.69 28.03
CA ILE A 64 -2.07 6.66 28.47
C ILE A 64 -1.29 6.09 29.66
N VAL A 65 -1.95 5.50 30.65
CA VAL A 65 -1.28 4.87 31.80
C VAL A 65 -0.38 3.72 31.36
N LEU A 66 -0.78 2.92 30.36
CA LEU A 66 0.07 1.88 29.78
C LEU A 66 1.25 2.47 28.99
N ALA A 67 1.06 3.58 28.29
CA ALA A 67 2.15 4.30 27.64
C ALA A 67 3.15 4.88 28.66
N LEU A 68 2.66 5.37 29.81
CA LEU A 68 3.49 5.82 30.92
C LEU A 68 4.22 4.66 31.59
N LEU A 69 3.59 3.49 31.73
CA LEU A 69 4.24 2.26 32.19
C LEU A 69 5.38 1.87 31.25
N PHE A 70 5.13 1.88 29.94
CA PHE A 70 6.16 1.65 28.94
C PHE A 70 7.32 2.65 29.08
N LEU A 71 7.01 3.94 29.19
CA LEU A 71 8.02 4.99 29.37
C LEU A 71 8.83 4.78 30.65
N HIS A 72 8.18 4.41 31.76
CA HIS A 72 8.86 4.09 33.02
C HIS A 72 9.86 2.95 32.84
N ILE A 73 9.45 1.84 32.22
CA ILE A 73 10.34 0.69 31.96
C ILE A 73 11.48 1.09 31.01
N TYR A 74 11.19 1.90 29.98
CA TYR A 74 12.19 2.40 29.04
C TYR A 74 13.24 3.32 29.69
N LEU A 75 12.85 4.10 30.70
CA LEU A 75 13.76 5.00 31.43
C LEU A 75 14.57 4.27 32.50
N THR A 76 13.96 3.33 33.20
CA THR A 76 14.57 2.65 34.37
C THR A 76 15.32 1.38 34.01
N MET A 77 14.96 0.71 32.91
CA MET A 77 15.60 -0.50 32.42
C MET A 77 16.04 -0.35 30.95
N PRO A 78 16.92 0.61 30.63
CA PRO A 78 17.33 0.90 29.26
C PRO A 78 18.06 -0.28 28.58
N GLU A 79 18.68 -1.17 29.35
CA GLU A 79 19.37 -2.36 28.86
C GLU A 79 18.45 -3.35 28.13
N LEU A 80 17.16 -3.41 28.49
CA LEU A 80 16.16 -4.20 27.75
C LEU A 80 16.00 -3.69 26.31
N PHE A 81 16.19 -2.39 26.11
CA PHE A 81 15.94 -1.73 24.85
C PHE A 81 17.20 -1.58 24.02
N ARG A 82 18.36 -1.23 24.60
CA ARG A 82 19.59 -0.87 23.86
C ARG A 82 20.23 -1.98 23.01
N GLY A 83 19.86 -3.25 23.20
CA GLY A 83 20.40 -4.37 22.42
C GLY A 83 19.34 -5.30 21.84
N TYR A 84 18.47 -5.86 22.69
CA TYR A 84 17.57 -6.94 22.28
C TYR A 84 16.28 -6.46 21.62
N LEU A 85 15.64 -5.39 22.13
CA LEU A 85 14.32 -4.97 21.67
C LEU A 85 14.33 -3.81 20.66
N LEU A 86 15.32 -2.90 20.71
CA LEU A 86 15.41 -1.78 19.75
C LEU A 86 15.28 -2.24 18.29
N PRO A 87 16.01 -3.30 17.87
CA PRO A 87 16.00 -3.70 16.48
C PRO A 87 14.61 -4.18 16.03
N PHE A 88 13.87 -4.86 16.92
CA PHE A 88 12.54 -5.40 16.61
C PHE A 88 11.38 -4.45 16.91
N TRP A 89 11.67 -3.23 17.37
CA TRP A 89 10.66 -2.30 17.87
C TRP A 89 9.50 -2.01 16.89
N PRO A 90 9.72 -1.77 15.58
CA PRO A 90 8.62 -1.58 14.63
C PRO A 90 7.69 -2.78 14.56
N TYR A 91 8.24 -3.99 14.56
CA TYR A 91 7.46 -5.23 14.50
C TYR A 91 6.62 -5.42 15.76
N ILE A 92 7.19 -5.09 16.93
CA ILE A 92 6.46 -5.10 18.21
C ILE A 92 5.30 -4.11 18.16
N VAL A 93 5.54 -2.88 17.70
CA VAL A 93 4.48 -1.85 17.58
C VAL A 93 3.37 -2.30 16.62
N ILE A 94 3.72 -2.89 15.48
CA ILE A 94 2.74 -3.43 14.51
C ILE A 94 1.96 -4.59 15.13
N ALA A 95 2.63 -5.50 15.85
CA ALA A 95 1.97 -6.62 16.52
C ALA A 95 0.99 -6.14 17.61
N ILE A 96 1.38 -5.15 18.42
CA ILE A 96 0.51 -4.51 19.42
C ILE A 96 -0.68 -3.85 18.72
N ALA A 97 -0.45 -3.12 17.63
CA ALA A 97 -1.51 -2.46 16.87
C ALA A 97 -2.52 -3.45 16.30
N PHE A 98 -2.04 -4.53 15.67
CA PHE A 98 -2.88 -5.59 15.12
C PHE A 98 -3.68 -6.30 16.20
N THR A 99 -3.02 -6.63 17.32
CA THR A 99 -3.67 -7.29 18.47
C THR A 99 -4.72 -6.38 19.08
N GLY A 100 -4.41 -5.10 19.30
CA GLY A 100 -5.36 -4.11 19.83
C GLY A 100 -6.58 -3.93 18.92
N ALA A 101 -6.35 -3.85 17.60
CA ALA A 101 -7.43 -3.79 16.63
C ALA A 101 -8.30 -5.06 16.61
N GLY A 102 -7.69 -6.24 16.71
CA GLY A 102 -8.37 -7.53 16.78
C GLY A 102 -9.19 -7.72 18.05
N VAL A 103 -8.63 -7.36 19.21
CA VAL A 103 -9.34 -7.36 20.50
C VAL A 103 -10.50 -6.35 20.47
N GLY A 104 -10.27 -5.18 19.88
CA GLY A 104 -11.32 -4.19 19.66
C GLY A 104 -12.43 -4.72 18.76
N GLU A 105 -12.12 -5.42 17.67
CA GLU A 105 -13.11 -6.07 16.81
C GLU A 105 -13.88 -7.18 17.56
N PHE A 106 -13.21 -7.97 18.38
CA PHE A 106 -13.85 -8.96 19.25
C PHE A 106 -14.87 -8.31 20.20
N PHE A 107 -14.48 -7.22 20.88
CA PHE A 107 -15.40 -6.49 21.77
C PHE A 107 -16.60 -5.88 21.03
N ASN A 108 -16.41 -5.43 19.80
CA ASN A 108 -17.51 -4.96 18.95
C ASN A 108 -18.52 -6.07 18.66
N ARG A 109 -18.04 -7.30 18.37
CA ARG A 109 -18.92 -8.46 18.10
C ARG A 109 -19.75 -8.89 19.32
N ILE A 110 -19.22 -8.71 20.53
CA ILE A 110 -19.95 -9.00 21.78
C ILE A 110 -20.72 -7.79 22.34
N GLY A 111 -20.79 -6.68 21.59
CA GLY A 111 -21.57 -5.48 21.95
C GLY A 111 -20.93 -4.57 23.01
N LEU A 112 -19.66 -4.80 23.38
CA LEU A 112 -18.93 -3.96 24.35
C LEU A 112 -18.28 -2.75 23.67
N ASN A 113 -19.13 -1.87 23.14
CA ASN A 113 -18.69 -0.73 22.33
C ASN A 113 -17.75 0.23 23.08
N VAL A 114 -17.90 0.34 24.41
CA VAL A 114 -17.06 1.21 25.26
C VAL A 114 -15.58 0.85 25.20
N LEU A 115 -15.25 -0.45 25.06
CA LEU A 115 -13.87 -0.92 24.92
C LEU A 115 -13.45 -1.03 23.45
N SER A 116 -14.40 -1.37 22.57
CA SER A 116 -14.09 -1.61 21.16
C SER A 116 -13.56 -0.36 20.45
N GLU A 117 -14.25 0.78 20.55
CA GLU A 117 -13.98 1.94 19.71
C GLU A 117 -12.63 2.60 20.01
N PRO A 118 -12.21 2.75 21.29
CA PRO A 118 -10.88 3.25 21.62
C PRO A 118 -9.75 2.34 21.11
N LEU A 119 -9.80 1.03 21.43
CA LEU A 119 -8.77 0.06 21.04
C LEU A 119 -8.63 -0.05 19.51
N GLN A 120 -9.75 0.07 18.81
CA GLN A 120 -9.78 0.09 17.36
C GLN A 120 -9.14 1.35 16.77
N ARG A 121 -9.40 2.53 17.34
CA ARG A 121 -8.80 3.79 16.91
C ARG A 121 -7.30 3.77 17.15
N THR A 122 -6.86 3.40 18.36
CA THR A 122 -5.43 3.33 18.67
C THR A 122 -4.72 2.30 17.81
N GLY A 123 -5.27 1.10 17.65
CA GLY A 123 -4.76 0.06 16.75
C GLY A 123 -4.66 0.48 15.28
N THR A 124 -5.48 1.45 14.83
CA THR A 124 -5.40 2.00 13.46
C THR A 124 -4.23 2.97 13.29
N PHE A 125 -3.92 3.79 14.29
CA PHE A 125 -2.88 4.83 14.18
C PHE A 125 -1.50 4.33 14.57
N LEU A 126 -1.39 3.36 15.47
CA LEU A 126 -0.11 2.81 15.93
C LEU A 126 0.83 2.34 14.80
N PRO A 127 0.36 1.67 13.72
CA PRO A 127 1.23 1.26 12.62
C PRO A 127 1.83 2.45 11.83
N LEU A 128 1.27 3.65 11.95
CA LEU A 128 1.83 4.85 11.32
C LEU A 128 3.10 5.34 12.02
N LEU A 129 3.28 5.05 13.31
CA LEU A 129 4.48 5.45 14.04
C LEU A 129 5.76 4.87 13.41
N PRO A 130 5.88 3.54 13.18
CA PRO A 130 7.04 2.98 12.50
C PRO A 130 7.12 3.37 11.02
N ALA A 131 6.00 3.65 10.34
CA ALA A 131 6.05 4.18 8.96
C ALA A 131 6.69 5.57 8.92
N LEU A 132 6.33 6.45 9.86
CA LEU A 132 6.86 7.81 9.95
C LEU A 132 8.29 7.85 10.47
N SER A 133 8.70 6.90 11.32
CA SER A 133 10.07 6.88 11.85
C SER A 133 11.12 6.78 10.75
N PHE A 134 10.84 6.10 9.65
CA PHE A 134 11.76 6.04 8.51
C PHE A 134 12.06 7.43 7.92
N TRP A 135 11.04 8.27 7.70
CA TRP A 135 11.22 9.61 7.15
C TRP A 135 12.06 10.51 8.04
N ILE A 136 11.95 10.33 9.37
CA ILE A 136 12.73 11.07 10.35
C ILE A 136 14.22 10.70 10.25
N HIS A 137 14.55 9.42 10.13
CA HIS A 137 15.94 8.96 10.01
C HIS A 137 16.53 9.21 8.60
N ALA A 138 15.71 9.09 7.56
CA ALA A 138 16.10 9.42 6.19
C ALA A 138 16.46 10.91 6.05
N ALA A 139 15.74 11.79 6.76
CA ALA A 139 16.05 13.22 6.79
C ALA A 139 17.35 13.55 7.54
N SER A 140 17.76 12.71 8.50
CA SER A 140 18.94 12.94 9.33
C SER A 140 20.23 12.32 8.78
N TYR A 141 20.19 11.59 7.66
CA TYR A 141 21.34 10.85 7.08
C TYR A 141 22.03 9.88 8.06
N GLU A 142 21.40 9.57 9.19
CA GLU A 142 21.95 8.64 10.17
C GLU A 142 21.49 7.22 9.85
N PRO A 143 22.38 6.21 9.97
CA PRO A 143 21.99 4.82 9.90
C PRO A 143 20.89 4.54 10.92
N SER A 144 19.73 4.10 10.45
CA SER A 144 18.63 3.74 11.33
C SER A 144 19.08 2.65 12.30
N PRO A 145 18.94 2.83 13.63
CA PRO A 145 19.34 1.83 14.62
C PRO A 145 18.33 0.65 14.70
N ILE A 146 17.30 0.68 13.87
CA ILE A 146 16.19 -0.27 13.82
C ILE A 146 16.56 -1.41 12.85
N ALA A 147 16.37 -2.67 13.26
CA ALA A 147 16.50 -3.80 12.34
C ALA A 147 15.22 -3.98 11.53
N GLY A 148 15.42 -4.41 10.29
CA GLY A 148 14.33 -4.68 9.37
C GLY A 148 14.42 -3.81 8.13
N GLU A 149 14.23 -4.47 6.99
CA GLU A 149 14.02 -3.79 5.71
C GLU A 149 12.72 -2.98 5.81
N TYR A 150 12.77 -1.72 5.37
CA TYR A 150 11.63 -0.80 5.43
C TYR A 150 10.46 -1.32 4.59
N SER A 151 10.77 -2.04 3.50
CA SER A 151 9.80 -2.77 2.69
C SER A 151 8.96 -3.75 3.52
N MET A 152 9.58 -4.53 4.39
CA MET A 152 8.90 -5.50 5.25
C MET A 152 7.99 -4.81 6.27
N ILE A 153 8.43 -3.69 6.84
CA ILE A 153 7.63 -2.89 7.78
C ILE A 153 6.36 -2.38 7.10
N LEU A 154 6.49 -1.74 5.94
CA LEU A 154 5.34 -1.23 5.18
C LEU A 154 4.42 -2.35 4.69
N LEU A 155 4.97 -3.52 4.33
CA LEU A 155 4.20 -4.68 3.92
C LEU A 155 3.31 -5.18 5.07
N LEU A 156 3.87 -5.32 6.27
CA LEU A 156 3.11 -5.72 7.45
C LEU A 156 2.03 -4.71 7.81
N ILE A 157 2.33 -3.42 7.74
CA ILE A 157 1.34 -2.34 7.91
C ILE A 157 0.22 -2.47 6.86
N GLY A 158 0.57 -2.74 5.61
CA GLY A 158 -0.37 -3.03 4.54
C GLY A 158 -1.30 -4.20 4.88
N ILE A 159 -0.77 -5.31 5.38
CA ILE A 159 -1.54 -6.49 5.81
C ILE A 159 -2.51 -6.15 6.96
N VAL A 160 -2.07 -5.35 7.93
CA VAL A 160 -2.94 -4.86 9.01
C VAL A 160 -4.12 -4.08 8.42
N TYR A 161 -3.87 -3.14 7.51
CA TYR A 161 -4.94 -2.35 6.91
C TYR A 161 -5.83 -3.14 5.94
N VAL A 162 -5.30 -4.13 5.21
CA VAL A 162 -6.12 -5.08 4.44
C VAL A 162 -7.09 -5.80 5.36
N THR A 163 -6.59 -6.33 6.48
CA THR A 163 -7.41 -7.05 7.46
C THR A 163 -8.51 -6.15 8.03
N MET A 164 -8.16 -4.93 8.44
CA MET A 164 -9.15 -3.94 8.91
C MET A 164 -10.17 -3.56 7.84
N SER A 165 -9.74 -3.44 6.58
CA SER A 165 -10.63 -3.17 5.45
C SER A 165 -11.66 -4.29 5.27
N LEU A 166 -11.23 -5.55 5.36
CA LEU A 166 -12.13 -6.72 5.25
C LEU A 166 -13.15 -6.77 6.38
N TRP A 167 -12.75 -6.48 7.62
CA TRP A 167 -13.66 -6.48 8.76
C TRP A 167 -14.66 -5.32 8.71
N ARG A 168 -14.23 -4.13 8.27
CA ARG A 168 -15.05 -2.92 8.36
C ARG A 168 -15.72 -2.50 7.07
N LYS A 169 -15.36 -3.09 5.94
CA LYS A 169 -15.82 -2.69 4.60
C LYS A 169 -15.65 -1.19 4.36
N SER A 170 -14.51 -0.63 4.78
CA SER A 170 -14.28 0.82 4.73
C SER A 170 -13.21 1.20 3.70
N PHE A 171 -13.57 2.20 2.89
CA PHE A 171 -12.73 2.74 1.83
C PHE A 171 -11.41 3.31 2.37
N VAL A 172 -11.43 3.92 3.56
CA VAL A 172 -10.22 4.52 4.16
C VAL A 172 -9.14 3.46 4.38
N TYR A 173 -9.49 2.31 4.96
CA TYR A 173 -8.53 1.22 5.18
C TYR A 173 -8.08 0.58 3.87
N THR A 174 -8.95 0.52 2.86
CA THR A 174 -8.56 0.09 1.51
C THR A 174 -7.49 1.01 0.92
N THR A 175 -7.67 2.33 1.05
CA THR A 175 -6.69 3.32 0.58
C THR A 175 -5.39 3.24 1.37
N LEU A 176 -5.44 3.15 2.70
CA LEU A 176 -4.25 3.01 3.54
C LEU A 176 -3.49 1.72 3.23
N ALA A 177 -4.19 0.61 3.02
CA ALA A 177 -3.60 -0.65 2.58
C ALA A 177 -2.91 -0.52 1.22
N ALA A 178 -3.56 0.13 0.25
CA ALA A 178 -2.99 0.35 -1.08
C ALA A 178 -1.74 1.25 -1.00
N LEU A 179 -1.78 2.32 -0.21
CA LEU A 179 -0.62 3.20 -0.01
C LEU A 179 0.54 2.47 0.65
N ALA A 180 0.28 1.73 1.73
CA ALA A 180 1.30 0.95 2.43
C ALA A 180 1.88 -0.15 1.53
N GLY A 181 1.05 -0.86 0.76
CA GLY A 181 1.49 -1.91 -0.16
C GLY A 181 2.34 -1.36 -1.33
N ASN A 182 1.94 -0.25 -1.94
CA ASN A 182 2.76 0.40 -2.97
C ASN A 182 4.05 0.96 -2.38
N GLY A 183 3.99 1.57 -1.19
CA GLY A 183 5.17 2.03 -0.48
C GLY A 183 6.14 0.89 -0.15
N ALA A 184 5.62 -0.28 0.24
CA ALA A 184 6.42 -1.47 0.50
C ALA A 184 7.15 -1.94 -0.77
N LEU A 185 6.47 -1.95 -1.91
CA LEU A 185 7.09 -2.28 -3.20
C LEU A 185 8.16 -1.27 -3.61
N TRP A 186 7.91 0.03 -3.46
CA TRP A 186 8.91 1.05 -3.75
C TRP A 186 10.13 0.94 -2.84
N ALA A 187 9.92 0.71 -1.55
CA ALA A 187 11.00 0.47 -0.60
C ALA A 187 11.81 -0.77 -0.99
N PHE A 188 11.13 -1.87 -1.35
CA PHE A 188 11.78 -3.11 -1.78
C PHE A 188 12.65 -2.88 -3.02
N TRP A 189 12.14 -2.17 -4.02
CA TRP A 189 12.93 -1.84 -5.22
C TRP A 189 14.14 -0.98 -4.89
N MET A 190 13.97 0.02 -4.02
CA MET A 190 15.06 0.89 -3.59
C MET A 190 16.15 0.10 -2.84
N GLU A 191 15.77 -0.83 -1.96
CA GLU A 191 16.67 -1.73 -1.24
C GLU A 191 17.46 -2.65 -2.19
N GLN A 192 16.83 -3.08 -3.29
CA GLN A 192 17.47 -3.87 -4.36
C GLN A 192 18.26 -3.02 -5.38
N GLY A 193 18.42 -1.71 -5.13
CA GLY A 193 19.12 -0.79 -6.03
C GLY A 193 18.38 -0.46 -7.33
N GLN A 194 17.10 -0.83 -7.45
CA GLN A 194 16.27 -0.62 -8.63
C GLN A 194 15.62 0.77 -8.60
N VAL A 195 16.31 1.75 -9.16
CA VAL A 195 15.87 3.16 -9.14
C VAL A 195 14.88 3.49 -10.26
N PHE A 196 14.02 4.48 -10.01
CA PHE A 196 12.97 4.93 -10.94
C PHE A 196 13.49 5.30 -12.33
N THR A 197 14.66 5.94 -12.40
CA THR A 197 15.24 6.41 -13.66
C THR A 197 15.75 5.29 -14.56
N GLN A 198 15.99 4.10 -14.00
CA GLN A 198 16.43 2.92 -14.75
C GLN A 198 15.24 2.05 -15.14
N HIS A 199 14.34 1.80 -14.18
CA HIS A 199 13.20 0.90 -14.37
C HIS A 199 11.87 1.55 -13.99
N PRO A 200 11.39 2.55 -14.76
CA PRO A 200 10.18 3.30 -14.42
C PRO A 200 8.93 2.41 -14.34
N GLN A 201 8.89 1.28 -15.05
CA GLN A 201 7.76 0.36 -15.03
C GLN A 201 7.56 -0.30 -13.66
N LEU A 202 8.62 -0.59 -12.91
CA LEU A 202 8.55 -1.18 -11.56
C LEU A 202 7.90 -0.23 -10.56
N TRP A 203 8.00 1.08 -10.80
CA TRP A 203 7.53 2.12 -9.90
C TRP A 203 6.10 2.57 -10.22
N LEU A 204 5.73 2.64 -11.50
CA LEU A 204 4.45 3.22 -11.95
C LEU A 204 3.36 2.17 -12.19
N ILE A 205 3.69 0.94 -12.56
CA ILE A 205 2.69 -0.11 -12.80
C ILE A 205 1.92 -0.47 -11.51
N PRO A 206 2.57 -0.76 -10.36
CA PRO A 206 1.85 -1.12 -9.13
C PRO A 206 0.80 -0.10 -8.66
N PRO A 207 1.10 1.23 -8.59
CA PRO A 207 0.10 2.20 -8.17
C PRO A 207 -0.99 2.39 -9.23
N ALA A 208 -0.66 2.31 -10.52
CA ALA A 208 -1.66 2.36 -11.58
C ALA A 208 -2.66 1.19 -11.51
N LEU A 209 -2.17 -0.04 -11.27
CA LEU A 209 -3.02 -1.20 -11.02
C LEU A 209 -3.90 -1.02 -9.78
N SER A 210 -3.33 -0.51 -8.69
CA SER A 210 -4.07 -0.21 -7.46
C SER A 210 -5.23 0.76 -7.70
N VAL A 211 -5.00 1.81 -8.48
CA VAL A 211 -6.03 2.79 -8.89
C VAL A 211 -7.10 2.15 -9.77
N LEU A 212 -6.71 1.30 -10.74
CA LEU A 212 -7.68 0.60 -11.60
C LEU A 212 -8.57 -0.36 -10.79
N ILE A 213 -7.99 -1.12 -9.87
CA ILE A 213 -8.73 -2.02 -8.98
C ILE A 213 -9.66 -1.22 -8.07
N ALA A 214 -9.17 -0.14 -7.45
CA ALA A 214 -9.98 0.71 -6.58
C ALA A 214 -11.17 1.34 -7.33
N THR A 215 -10.93 1.78 -8.57
CA THR A 215 -11.96 2.35 -9.46
C THR A 215 -12.99 1.30 -9.87
N HIS A 216 -12.57 0.06 -10.12
CA HIS A 216 -13.48 -1.04 -10.43
C HIS A 216 -14.38 -1.40 -9.23
N LEU A 217 -13.80 -1.48 -8.04
CA LEU A 217 -14.52 -1.79 -6.80
C LEU A 217 -15.48 -0.68 -6.36
N HIS A 218 -15.16 0.59 -6.64
CA HIS A 218 -15.93 1.77 -6.19
C HIS A 218 -16.55 2.55 -7.35
N ARG A 219 -16.96 1.86 -8.42
CA ARG A 219 -17.46 2.46 -9.66
C ARG A 219 -18.71 3.34 -9.51
N GLU A 220 -19.44 3.21 -8.41
CA GLU A 220 -20.70 3.93 -8.16
C GLU A 220 -20.51 5.35 -7.60
N LYS A 221 -19.30 5.68 -7.11
CA LYS A 221 -19.01 6.99 -6.51
C LYS A 221 -18.58 8.06 -7.53
N PRO A 222 -17.63 7.80 -8.45
CA PRO A 222 -17.18 8.82 -9.40
C PRO A 222 -18.18 9.01 -10.54
N SER A 223 -18.18 10.20 -11.16
CA SER A 223 -18.93 10.43 -12.39
C SER A 223 -18.36 9.63 -13.57
N SER A 224 -19.16 9.39 -14.62
CA SER A 224 -18.72 8.67 -15.82
C SER A 224 -17.48 9.30 -16.48
N THR A 225 -17.38 10.64 -16.46
CA THR A 225 -16.21 11.38 -16.96
C THR A 225 -14.97 11.11 -16.11
N GLN A 226 -15.11 11.14 -14.78
CA GLN A 226 -14.00 10.86 -13.86
C GLN A 226 -13.51 9.42 -13.98
N LEU A 227 -14.43 8.46 -14.06
CA LEU A 227 -14.15 7.05 -14.23
C LEU A 227 -13.36 6.80 -15.54
N THR A 228 -13.79 7.43 -16.63
CA THR A 228 -13.11 7.37 -17.93
C THR A 228 -11.71 7.97 -17.82
N ALA A 229 -11.57 9.17 -17.26
CA ALA A 229 -10.27 9.83 -17.10
C ALA A 229 -9.28 8.99 -16.27
N ILE A 230 -9.73 8.43 -15.14
CA ILE A 230 -8.90 7.58 -14.28
C ILE A 230 -8.43 6.33 -15.03
N ARG A 231 -9.34 5.66 -15.77
CA ARG A 231 -9.01 4.47 -16.57
C ARG A 231 -7.96 4.80 -17.63
N TYR A 232 -8.15 5.86 -18.41
CA TYR A 232 -7.17 6.28 -19.41
C TYR A 232 -5.84 6.65 -18.79
N PHE A 233 -5.84 7.44 -17.71
CA PHE A 233 -4.62 7.86 -17.04
C PHE A 233 -3.83 6.67 -16.51
N ALA A 234 -4.44 5.78 -15.72
CA ALA A 234 -3.76 4.63 -15.15
C ALA A 234 -3.29 3.63 -16.22
N THR A 235 -4.10 3.41 -17.26
CA THR A 235 -3.72 2.54 -18.40
C THR A 235 -2.52 3.13 -19.15
N MET A 236 -2.52 4.43 -19.40
CA MET A 236 -1.38 5.10 -20.02
C MET A 236 -0.14 5.07 -19.14
N SER A 237 -0.28 5.25 -17.82
CA SER A 237 0.86 5.10 -16.89
C SER A 237 1.51 3.73 -17.00
N ILE A 238 0.71 2.65 -17.13
CA ILE A 238 1.24 1.29 -17.31
C ILE A 238 2.05 1.19 -18.61
N TYR A 239 1.47 1.59 -19.73
CA TYR A 239 2.12 1.40 -21.02
C TYR A 239 3.27 2.36 -21.29
N ILE A 240 3.15 3.63 -20.89
CA ILE A 240 4.21 4.63 -21.05
C ILE A 240 5.40 4.25 -20.18
N SER A 241 5.19 3.78 -18.95
CA SER A 241 6.29 3.35 -18.09
C SER A 241 7.01 2.11 -18.61
N SER A 242 6.27 1.11 -19.09
CA SER A 242 6.85 -0.08 -19.73
C SER A 242 7.60 0.25 -21.03
N THR A 243 7.05 1.17 -21.83
CA THR A 243 7.71 1.70 -23.03
C THR A 243 8.99 2.46 -22.68
N GLY A 244 8.95 3.28 -21.62
CA GLY A 244 10.12 4.01 -21.12
C GLY A 244 11.24 3.06 -20.72
N ASP A 245 10.94 2.00 -19.98
CA ASP A 245 11.92 0.98 -19.60
C ASP A 245 12.52 0.27 -20.83
N MET A 246 11.71 -0.03 -21.84
CA MET A 246 12.19 -0.55 -23.12
C MET A 246 13.17 0.37 -23.83
N PHE A 247 12.93 1.68 -23.85
CA PHE A 247 13.86 2.63 -24.45
C PHE A 247 15.13 2.82 -23.61
N ILE A 248 15.02 2.82 -22.27
CA ILE A 248 16.15 2.95 -21.35
C ILE A 248 17.07 1.73 -21.44
N ALA A 249 16.53 0.51 -21.44
CA ALA A 249 17.29 -0.72 -21.59
C ALA A 249 17.95 -0.85 -22.99
N GLY A 250 17.43 -0.12 -23.97
CA GLY A 250 17.88 -0.15 -25.35
C GLY A 250 17.27 -1.32 -26.12
N ILE A 251 16.45 -1.01 -27.13
CA ILE A 251 15.70 -1.97 -27.94
C ILE A 251 16.63 -3.00 -28.61
N ALA A 252 17.86 -2.60 -29.00
CA ALA A 252 18.81 -3.50 -29.63
C ALA A 252 19.49 -4.48 -28.65
N ASN A 253 19.53 -4.14 -27.37
CA ASN A 253 20.34 -4.86 -26.38
C ASN A 253 19.57 -5.95 -25.64
N SER A 254 18.24 -5.82 -25.53
CA SER A 254 17.42 -6.77 -24.78
C SER A 254 16.04 -6.97 -25.40
N LEU A 255 15.65 -8.24 -25.55
CA LEU A 255 14.32 -8.64 -26.03
C LEU A 255 13.26 -8.61 -24.93
N TRP A 256 13.66 -8.63 -23.65
CA TRP A 256 12.73 -8.75 -22.52
C TRP A 256 11.75 -7.58 -22.39
N PRO A 257 12.18 -6.30 -22.41
CA PRO A 257 11.24 -5.18 -22.25
C PRO A 257 10.16 -5.11 -23.34
N PRO A 258 10.47 -5.28 -24.64
CA PRO A 258 9.43 -5.41 -25.66
C PRO A 258 8.44 -6.56 -25.41
N VAL A 259 8.92 -7.73 -24.92
CA VAL A 259 8.07 -8.89 -24.59
C VAL A 259 7.17 -8.60 -23.38
N VAL A 260 7.66 -7.88 -22.37
CA VAL A 260 6.84 -7.42 -21.24
C VAL A 260 5.75 -6.46 -21.74
N LEU A 261 6.10 -5.47 -22.57
CA LEU A 261 5.13 -4.56 -23.17
C LEU A 261 4.10 -5.30 -24.03
N CYS A 262 4.52 -6.30 -24.81
CA CYS A 262 3.63 -7.17 -25.59
C CYS A 262 2.62 -7.87 -24.68
N SER A 263 3.12 -8.51 -23.63
CA SER A 263 2.32 -9.28 -22.68
C SER A 263 1.31 -8.39 -21.96
N LEU A 264 1.74 -7.22 -21.47
CA LEU A 264 0.86 -6.22 -20.85
C LEU A 264 -0.20 -5.73 -21.84
N SER A 265 0.18 -5.50 -23.10
CA SER A 265 -0.74 -5.02 -24.15
C SER A 265 -1.81 -6.05 -24.49
N VAL A 266 -1.42 -7.32 -24.62
CA VAL A 266 -2.35 -8.45 -24.84
C VAL A 266 -3.29 -8.60 -23.65
N LEU A 267 -2.77 -8.60 -22.42
CA LEU A 267 -3.58 -8.65 -21.21
C LEU A 267 -4.57 -7.48 -21.13
N GLY A 268 -4.14 -6.27 -21.48
CA GLY A 268 -5.01 -5.10 -21.53
C GLY A 268 -6.09 -5.21 -22.60
N VAL A 269 -5.79 -5.73 -23.79
CA VAL A 269 -6.80 -5.99 -24.83
C VAL A 269 -7.84 -6.99 -24.33
N PHE A 270 -7.42 -8.10 -23.71
CA PHE A 270 -8.35 -9.07 -23.12
C PHE A 270 -9.17 -8.48 -21.98
N ALA A 271 -8.55 -7.71 -21.07
CA ALA A 271 -9.24 -7.02 -20.00
C ALA A 271 -10.26 -6.00 -20.55
N GLY A 272 -9.92 -5.29 -21.62
CA GLY A 272 -10.82 -4.37 -22.31
C GLY A 272 -12.05 -5.06 -22.90
N MET A 273 -11.88 -6.24 -23.50
CA MET A 273 -12.98 -7.05 -24.01
C MET A 273 -13.83 -7.65 -22.88
N MET A 274 -13.20 -8.18 -21.83
CA MET A 274 -13.88 -8.81 -20.70
C MET A 274 -14.71 -7.81 -19.89
N PHE A 275 -14.12 -6.65 -19.57
CA PHE A 275 -14.77 -5.61 -18.76
C PHE A 275 -15.54 -4.58 -19.59
N ARG A 276 -15.51 -4.69 -20.93
CA ARG A 276 -16.10 -3.72 -21.86
C ARG A 276 -15.64 -2.28 -21.58
N VAL A 277 -14.31 -2.10 -21.50
CA VAL A 277 -13.66 -0.81 -21.23
C VAL A 277 -12.80 -0.41 -22.42
N ARG A 278 -13.18 0.68 -23.10
CA ARG A 278 -12.47 1.16 -24.30
C ARG A 278 -11.02 1.55 -24.05
N ALA A 279 -10.73 2.16 -22.90
CA ALA A 279 -9.38 2.59 -22.56
C ALA A 279 -8.36 1.45 -22.65
N PHE A 280 -8.69 0.28 -22.09
CA PHE A 280 -7.81 -0.89 -22.14
C PHE A 280 -7.66 -1.45 -23.55
N LEU A 281 -8.75 -1.51 -24.31
CA LEU A 281 -8.76 -2.04 -25.68
C LEU A 281 -7.92 -1.15 -26.63
N TYR A 282 -8.16 0.16 -26.64
CA TYR A 282 -7.50 1.08 -27.55
C TYR A 282 -6.03 1.29 -27.18
N ALA A 283 -5.73 1.50 -25.90
CA ALA A 283 -4.35 1.65 -25.47
C ALA A 283 -3.57 0.35 -25.66
N GLY A 284 -4.13 -0.80 -25.24
CA GLY A 284 -3.48 -2.10 -25.45
C GLY A 284 -3.20 -2.41 -26.91
N SER A 285 -4.16 -2.17 -27.81
CA SER A 285 -3.94 -2.39 -29.25
C SER A 285 -2.84 -1.48 -29.81
N SER A 286 -2.79 -0.22 -29.38
CA SER A 286 -1.78 0.75 -29.84
C SER A 286 -0.37 0.37 -29.39
N PHE A 287 -0.20 0.02 -28.12
CA PHE A 287 1.09 -0.37 -27.56
C PHE A 287 1.52 -1.78 -27.98
N LEU A 288 0.59 -2.66 -28.37
CA LEU A 288 0.91 -3.95 -29.00
C LEU A 288 1.63 -3.75 -30.33
N VAL A 289 1.15 -2.82 -31.17
CA VAL A 289 1.83 -2.49 -32.44
C VAL A 289 3.22 -1.95 -32.16
N LEU A 290 3.37 -1.05 -31.19
CA LEU A 290 4.68 -0.52 -30.81
C LEU A 290 5.64 -1.64 -30.38
N SER A 291 5.18 -2.55 -29.51
CA SER A 291 5.97 -3.69 -29.05
C SER A 291 6.39 -4.61 -30.20
N ILE A 292 5.49 -4.93 -31.12
CA ILE A 292 5.80 -5.75 -32.31
C ILE A 292 6.88 -5.08 -33.16
N VAL A 293 6.73 -3.78 -33.44
CA VAL A 293 7.73 -3.00 -34.17
C VAL A 293 9.09 -3.03 -33.46
N SER A 294 9.11 -2.86 -32.14
CA SER A 294 10.34 -2.93 -31.35
C SER A 294 11.00 -4.31 -31.37
N MET A 295 10.23 -5.40 -31.33
CA MET A 295 10.76 -6.76 -31.46
C MET A 295 11.34 -7.01 -32.86
N ILE A 296 10.72 -6.49 -33.91
CA ILE A 296 11.24 -6.60 -35.29
C ILE A 296 12.52 -5.76 -35.46
N TRP A 297 12.56 -4.58 -34.86
CA TRP A 297 13.78 -3.77 -34.80
C TRP A 297 14.91 -4.58 -34.16
N HIS A 298 14.66 -5.18 -32.98
CA HIS A 298 15.63 -6.02 -32.29
C HIS A 298 16.11 -7.18 -33.18
N ALA A 299 15.18 -7.89 -33.83
CA ALA A 299 15.51 -8.99 -34.73
C ALA A 299 16.36 -8.54 -35.92
N SER A 300 16.07 -7.38 -36.53
CA SER A 300 16.85 -6.84 -37.64
C SER A 300 18.29 -6.49 -37.23
N GLN A 301 18.47 -5.89 -36.06
CA GLN A 301 19.80 -5.58 -35.52
C GLN A 301 20.57 -6.85 -35.16
N SER A 302 19.92 -7.81 -34.48
CA SER A 302 20.53 -9.08 -34.10
C SER A 302 20.96 -9.93 -35.30
N LEU A 303 20.18 -9.91 -36.38
CA LEU A 303 20.50 -10.62 -37.62
C LEU A 303 21.47 -9.85 -38.53
N GLY A 304 21.77 -8.58 -38.25
CA GLY A 304 22.60 -7.73 -39.10
C GLY A 304 22.03 -7.48 -40.50
N HIS A 305 20.74 -7.74 -40.70
CA HIS A 305 20.09 -7.69 -42.01
C HIS A 305 18.74 -6.98 -41.95
N ILE A 306 18.37 -6.33 -43.06
CA ILE A 306 17.20 -5.45 -43.18
C ILE A 306 15.93 -6.23 -43.56
N TRP A 307 16.05 -7.50 -43.98
CA TRP A 307 14.91 -8.31 -44.44
C TRP A 307 13.73 -8.42 -43.46
N PRO A 308 13.90 -8.43 -42.11
CA PRO A 308 12.74 -8.47 -41.19
C PRO A 308 11.83 -7.26 -41.33
N TRP A 309 12.37 -6.08 -41.66
CA TRP A 309 11.58 -4.88 -41.93
C TRP A 309 10.74 -5.00 -43.19
N TRP A 310 11.32 -5.57 -44.26
CA TRP A 310 10.61 -5.81 -45.51
C TRP A 310 9.47 -6.83 -45.30
N ALA A 311 9.76 -7.94 -44.62
CA ALA A 311 8.76 -8.95 -44.30
C ALA A 311 7.60 -8.36 -43.46
N PHE A 312 7.92 -7.56 -42.45
CA PHE A 312 6.91 -6.87 -41.65
C PHE A 312 6.08 -5.88 -42.47
N GLY A 313 6.72 -5.01 -43.26
CA GLY A 313 6.02 -4.01 -44.07
C GLY A 313 5.07 -4.63 -45.10
N ILE A 314 5.53 -5.67 -45.81
CA ILE A 314 4.70 -6.42 -46.76
C ILE A 314 3.54 -7.12 -46.03
N GLY A 315 3.82 -7.82 -44.93
CA GLY A 315 2.80 -8.52 -44.15
C GLY A 315 1.75 -7.58 -43.58
N LEU A 316 2.16 -6.43 -43.04
CA LEU A 316 1.27 -5.39 -42.53
C LEU A 316 0.41 -4.80 -43.65
N GLY A 317 1.00 -4.53 -44.82
CA GLY A 317 0.26 -4.05 -45.99
C GLY A 317 -0.83 -5.04 -46.45
N ILE A 318 -0.50 -6.32 -46.55
CA ILE A 318 -1.48 -7.39 -46.88
C ILE A 318 -2.58 -7.45 -45.82
N CYS A 319 -2.23 -7.36 -44.53
CA CYS A 319 -3.19 -7.37 -43.44
C CYS A 319 -4.17 -6.18 -43.52
N ILE A 320 -3.67 -4.97 -43.76
CA ILE A 320 -4.49 -3.76 -43.91
C ILE A 320 -5.44 -3.90 -45.11
N LEU A 321 -4.95 -4.35 -46.27
CA LEU A 321 -5.79 -4.57 -47.46
C LEU A 321 -6.88 -5.62 -47.20
N THR A 322 -6.53 -6.70 -46.49
CA THR A 322 -7.49 -7.76 -46.11
C THR A 322 -8.55 -7.22 -45.15
N LEU A 323 -8.15 -6.45 -44.13
CA LEU A 323 -9.07 -5.81 -43.19
C LEU A 323 -10.00 -4.81 -43.90
N PHE A 324 -9.46 -4.02 -44.83
CA PHE A 324 -10.26 -3.09 -45.63
C PHE A 324 -11.30 -3.83 -46.49
N GLY A 325 -10.89 -4.88 -47.20
CA GLY A 325 -11.81 -5.71 -47.99
C GLY A 325 -12.87 -6.40 -47.13
N LEU A 326 -12.52 -6.86 -45.92
CA LEU A 326 -13.48 -7.40 -44.96
C LEU A 326 -14.47 -6.32 -44.47
N PHE A 327 -13.97 -5.12 -44.19
CA PHE A 327 -14.79 -4.00 -43.75
C PHE A 327 -15.77 -3.55 -44.84
N GLU A 328 -15.33 -3.53 -46.10
CA GLU A 328 -16.19 -3.21 -47.24
C GLU A 328 -17.26 -4.28 -47.45
N LYS A 329 -16.88 -5.57 -47.38
CA LYS A 329 -17.80 -6.70 -47.55
C LYS A 329 -18.84 -6.81 -46.42
N ARG A 330 -18.47 -6.49 -45.18
CA ARG A 330 -19.31 -6.60 -43.98
C ARG A 330 -19.61 -5.24 -43.35
N ARG A 331 -19.73 -4.19 -44.15
CA ARG A 331 -19.85 -2.81 -43.68
C ARG A 331 -20.93 -2.62 -42.61
N ASN A 332 -22.11 -3.19 -42.81
CA ASN A 332 -23.22 -3.04 -41.87
C ASN A 332 -22.94 -3.73 -40.52
N GLU A 333 -22.45 -4.98 -40.54
CA GLU A 333 -22.04 -5.71 -39.32
C GLU A 333 -20.92 -4.98 -38.58
N MET A 334 -19.94 -4.44 -39.31
CA MET A 334 -18.82 -3.70 -38.72
C MET A 334 -19.26 -2.36 -38.11
N LEU A 335 -20.19 -1.65 -38.76
CA LEU A 335 -20.79 -0.43 -38.21
C LEU A 335 -21.60 -0.73 -36.94
N GLU A 336 -22.28 -1.87 -36.88
CA GLU A 336 -22.98 -2.33 -35.68
C GLU A 336 -22.00 -2.64 -34.54
N LEU A 337 -20.92 -3.39 -34.83
CA LEU A 337 -19.87 -3.66 -33.84
C LEU A 337 -19.23 -2.37 -33.32
N VAL A 338 -18.95 -1.39 -34.19
CA VAL A 338 -18.46 -0.07 -33.79
C VAL A 338 -19.50 0.67 -32.93
N GLY A 339 -20.79 0.54 -33.27
CA GLY A 339 -21.90 1.05 -32.46
C GLY A 339 -21.93 0.43 -31.06
N GLN A 340 -21.77 -0.89 -30.95
CA GLN A 340 -21.70 -1.61 -29.68
C GLN A 340 -20.47 -1.18 -28.87
N LEU A 341 -19.30 -1.05 -29.50
CA LEU A 341 -18.09 -0.52 -28.86
C LEU A 341 -18.31 0.91 -28.35
N LYS A 342 -19.08 1.75 -29.06
CA LYS A 342 -19.45 3.09 -28.61
C LYS A 342 -20.35 3.11 -27.37
N THR A 343 -20.89 1.98 -26.94
CA THR A 343 -21.65 1.84 -25.69
C THR A 343 -20.79 1.38 -24.51
N TRP A 344 -19.57 0.89 -24.77
CA TRP A 344 -18.64 0.41 -23.76
C TRP A 344 -18.02 1.59 -23.01
N ASP A 345 -18.73 2.16 -22.04
CA ASP A 345 -18.23 3.10 -21.01
C ASP A 345 -19.34 3.42 -19.97
N ARG A 346 -20.34 2.52 -19.84
CA ARG A 346 -21.37 2.58 -18.80
C ARG A 346 -20.95 1.83 -17.55
#